data_AF-A0A453C1M9-F1
#
_entry.id   AF-A0A453C1M9-F1
#
_cell.length_a   1.000
_cell.length_b   1.000
_cell.length_c   1.000
_cell.angle_alpha   90.00
_cell.angle_beta   90.00
_cell.angle_gamma   90.00
#
_symmetry.space_group_name_H-M   'P 1'
#
loop_
_entity.id
_entity.type
_entity.pdbx_description
1 polymer ?
#
loop_
_entity_poly.entity_id
_entity_poly.type
_entity_poly.pdbx_seq_one_letter_code
_entity_poly.pdbx_strand_id
1 'polypeptide(L)'
;MGDKVMLIVAEHDDKVVAGALNLIGGDTLYGRLWGCLPDAHFPNLHFEACYYQAIEAAIELNLSKVEAGAQGEHKIQRGYLPVTTYSCHYFLEPGFATAIGNFLVHETAQVKHVINVLHESGPYKEDILKEFAPQPDGEM
;
A
#
# COMPACT_ATOMS: atom_id res chain seq x y z
N MET A 1 19.75 -4.91 -8.23
CA MET A 1 18.93 -4.49 -7.08
C MET A 1 19.33 -3.11 -6.53
N GLY A 2 20.18 -2.32 -7.23
CA GLY A 2 20.72 -1.03 -6.76
C GLY A 2 19.65 0.05 -6.57
N ASP A 3 19.40 0.89 -7.58
CA ASP A 3 18.44 2.02 -7.54
C ASP A 3 16.96 1.62 -7.31
N LYS A 4 16.71 0.35 -6.97
CA LYS A 4 15.41 -0.23 -6.63
C LYS A 4 15.22 -0.44 -5.13
N VAL A 5 16.19 -0.03 -4.31
CA VAL A 5 16.11 -0.07 -2.85
C VAL A 5 16.25 1.36 -2.36
N MET A 6 15.28 1.80 -1.56
CA MET A 6 15.27 3.15 -0.97
C MET A 6 15.20 3.05 0.54
N LEU A 7 16.09 3.76 1.23
CA LEU A 7 16.09 3.85 2.68
C LEU A 7 15.79 5.30 3.07
N ILE A 8 14.70 5.50 3.81
CA ILE A 8 14.44 6.75 4.51
C ILE A 8 15.13 6.64 5.85
N VAL A 9 15.98 7.61 6.18
CA VAL A 9 16.75 7.66 7.42
C VAL A 9 16.32 8.88 8.21
N ALA A 10 15.98 8.67 9.49
CA ALA A 10 15.73 9.77 10.41
C ALA A 10 16.97 10.02 11.27
N GLU A 11 17.39 11.27 11.36
CA GLU A 11 18.53 11.70 12.15
C GLU A 11 18.11 12.72 13.21
N HIS A 12 18.73 12.62 14.39
CA HIS A 12 18.61 13.59 15.47
C HIS A 12 20.01 13.85 16.03
N ASP A 13 20.42 15.12 16.09
CA ASP A 13 21.76 15.54 16.50
C ASP A 13 22.87 14.76 15.78
N ASP A 14 22.78 14.69 14.44
CA ASP A 14 23.71 13.97 13.53
C ASP A 14 23.83 12.45 13.79
N LYS A 15 22.86 11.88 14.52
CA LYS A 15 22.79 10.44 14.78
C LYS A 15 21.56 9.84 14.14
N VAL A 16 21.75 8.73 13.44
CA VAL A 16 20.65 7.91 12.93
C VAL A 16 19.84 7.35 14.09
N VAL A 17 18.55 7.65 14.12
CA VAL A 17 17.61 7.21 15.16
C VAL A 17 16.56 6.22 14.66
N ALA A 18 16.25 6.24 13.35
CA ALA A 18 15.30 5.31 12.75
C ALA A 18 15.50 5.17 11.24
N GLY A 19 14.84 4.18 10.65
CA GLY A 19 14.80 4.03 9.19
C GLY A 19 13.62 3.21 8.68
N ALA A 20 13.19 3.54 7.46
CA ALA A 20 12.16 2.84 6.70
C ALA A 20 12.74 2.31 5.39
N LEU A 21 12.72 1.00 5.21
CA LEU A 21 13.15 0.32 3.98
C LEU A 21 11.98 0.19 3.01
N ASN A 22 12.23 0.64 1.78
CA ASN A 22 11.30 0.57 0.67
C ASN A 22 11.97 -0.10 -0.55
N LEU A 23 11.15 -0.73 -1.38
CA LEU A 23 11.57 -1.29 -2.67
C LEU A 23 10.82 -0.57 -3.79
N ILE A 24 11.49 -0.31 -4.91
CA ILE A 24 10.90 0.32 -6.09
C ILE A 24 10.78 -0.73 -7.20
N GLY A 25 9.56 -0.93 -7.68
CA GLY A 25 9.25 -1.88 -8.75
C GLY A 25 8.24 -1.30 -9.72
N GLY A 26 8.57 -1.29 -11.02
CA GLY A 26 7.73 -0.65 -12.03
C GLY A 26 7.55 0.83 -11.72
N ASP A 27 6.30 1.25 -11.59
CA ASP A 27 5.86 2.60 -11.22
C ASP A 27 5.41 2.71 -9.75
N THR A 28 5.79 1.74 -8.91
CA THR A 28 5.27 1.60 -7.54
C THR A 28 6.40 1.56 -6.51
N LEU A 29 6.20 2.30 -5.41
CA LEU A 29 7.04 2.27 -4.22
C LEU A 29 6.40 1.38 -3.15
N TYR A 30 7.16 0.43 -2.64
CA TYR A 30 6.66 -0.56 -1.70
C TYR A 30 7.37 -0.47 -0.35
N GLY A 31 6.62 -0.12 0.70
CA GLY A 31 7.08 -0.19 2.08
C GLY A 31 7.34 -1.63 2.53
N ARG A 32 8.44 -1.87 3.23
CA ARG A 32 8.83 -3.21 3.71
C ARG A 32 9.09 -3.26 5.19
N LEU A 33 10.10 -2.53 5.66
CA LEU A 33 10.54 -2.63 7.05
C LEU A 33 10.60 -1.24 7.66
N TRP A 34 10.27 -1.16 8.94
CA TRP A 34 10.43 0.01 9.78
C TRP A 34 11.18 -0.38 11.05
N GLY A 35 12.09 0.46 11.50
CA GLY A 35 12.76 0.28 12.78
C GLY A 35 13.23 1.61 13.36
N CYS A 36 13.29 1.67 14.68
CA CYS A 36 13.90 2.77 15.42
C CYS A 36 14.82 2.19 16.49
N LEU A 37 15.82 2.98 16.92
CA LEU A 37 16.65 2.62 18.05
C LEU A 37 15.80 2.53 19.34
N PRO A 38 16.16 1.67 20.31
CA PRO A 38 15.37 1.50 21.53
C PRO A 38 15.10 2.81 22.29
N ASP A 39 16.05 3.74 22.29
CA ASP A 39 15.95 5.02 22.99
C ASP A 39 15.35 6.15 22.12
N ALA A 40 15.05 5.86 20.84
CA ALA A 40 14.50 6.84 19.90
C ALA A 40 12.98 6.93 20.01
N HIS A 41 12.49 7.67 21.02
CA HIS A 41 11.08 7.96 21.17
C HIS A 41 10.71 9.34 20.63
N PHE A 42 10.23 9.37 19.38
CA PHE A 42 9.72 10.57 18.73
C PHE A 42 8.25 10.37 18.35
N PRO A 43 7.32 11.21 18.83
CA PRO A 43 5.92 11.11 18.46
C PRO A 43 5.75 11.14 16.93
N ASN A 44 4.94 10.23 16.41
CA ASN A 44 4.61 10.13 14.98
C ASN A 44 5.77 9.83 14.02
N LEU A 45 6.97 9.50 14.51
CA LEU A 45 8.11 9.22 13.64
C LEU A 45 7.86 8.05 12.65
N HIS A 46 7.13 7.03 13.10
CA HIS A 46 6.65 5.97 12.22
C HIS A 46 5.75 6.51 11.08
N PHE A 47 4.90 7.51 11.37
CA PHE A 47 4.02 8.06 10.34
C PHE A 47 4.79 8.87 9.30
N GLU A 48 5.71 9.72 9.80
CA GLU A 48 6.59 10.52 8.97
C GLU A 48 7.39 9.65 8.00
N ALA A 49 8.12 8.67 8.52
CA ALA A 49 9.04 7.89 7.70
C ALA A 49 8.36 6.82 6.84
N CYS A 50 7.28 6.18 7.31
CA CYS A 50 6.66 5.08 6.57
C CYS A 50 5.57 5.51 5.59
N TYR A 51 5.02 6.72 5.71
CA TYR A 51 3.95 7.20 4.85
C TYR A 51 4.30 8.50 4.17
N TYR A 52 4.57 9.58 4.92
CA TYR A 52 4.73 10.90 4.32
C TYR A 52 6.00 11.00 3.48
N GLN A 53 7.15 10.59 4.02
CA GLN A 53 8.41 10.55 3.27
C GLN A 53 8.37 9.55 2.11
N ALA A 54 7.63 8.45 2.24
CA ALA A 54 7.44 7.49 1.16
C ALA A 54 6.59 8.07 0.01
N ILE A 55 5.56 8.86 0.33
CA ILE A 55 4.73 9.58 -0.63
C ILE A 55 5.52 10.69 -1.32
N GLU A 56 6.27 11.49 -0.56
CA GLU A 56 7.14 12.55 -1.10
C GLU A 56 8.13 11.95 -2.11
N ALA A 57 8.84 10.89 -1.71
CA ALA A 57 9.79 10.21 -2.59
C ALA A 57 9.14 9.64 -3.85
N ALA A 58 7.92 9.10 -3.75
CA ALA A 58 7.19 8.62 -4.93
C ALA A 58 6.85 9.75 -5.90
N ILE A 59 6.45 10.93 -5.39
CA ILE A 59 6.19 12.12 -6.21
C ILE A 59 7.47 12.58 -6.90
N GLU A 60 8.58 12.73 -6.16
CA GLU A 60 9.88 13.16 -6.71
C GLU A 60 10.40 12.21 -7.80
N LEU A 61 10.19 10.90 -7.60
CA LEU A 61 10.59 9.86 -8.54
C LEU A 61 9.56 9.61 -9.66
N ASN A 62 8.47 10.40 -9.72
CA ASN A 62 7.37 10.22 -10.68
C ASN A 62 6.78 8.80 -10.69
N LEU A 63 6.69 8.19 -9.52
CA LEU A 63 6.00 6.91 -9.29
C LEU A 63 4.51 7.18 -9.11
N SER A 64 3.67 6.31 -9.67
CA SER A 64 2.21 6.49 -9.67
C SER A 64 1.56 6.00 -8.38
N LYS A 65 2.24 5.13 -7.62
CA LYS A 65 1.67 4.39 -6.49
C LYS A 65 2.65 4.24 -5.33
N VAL A 66 2.09 4.28 -4.12
CA VAL A 66 2.76 3.88 -2.88
C VAL A 66 1.95 2.80 -2.20
N GLU A 67 2.59 1.68 -1.92
CA GLU A 67 2.02 0.60 -1.11
C GLU A 67 2.68 0.58 0.26
N ALA A 68 1.95 1.02 1.29
CA ALA A 68 2.44 1.03 2.67
C ALA A 68 2.49 -0.36 3.34
N GLY A 69 2.49 -1.44 2.56
CA GLY A 69 2.51 -2.83 3.04
C GLY A 69 1.16 -3.36 3.54
N ALA A 70 1.13 -4.65 3.90
CA ALA A 70 -0.09 -5.34 4.34
C ALA A 70 -0.47 -4.94 5.78
N GLN A 71 -1.63 -4.30 5.98
CA GLN A 71 -2.26 -4.06 7.28
C GLN A 71 -3.66 -3.45 7.10
N GLY A 72 -4.49 -3.52 8.13
CA GLY A 72 -5.94 -3.27 8.06
C GLY A 72 -6.39 -1.82 7.83
N GLU A 73 -7.70 -1.64 7.95
CA GLU A 73 -8.49 -0.44 7.56
C GLU A 73 -8.02 0.89 8.15
N HIS A 74 -7.23 0.88 9.23
CA HIS A 74 -6.70 2.08 9.87
C HIS A 74 -5.80 2.94 8.95
N LYS A 75 -5.35 2.42 7.80
CA LYS A 75 -4.58 3.17 6.79
C LYS A 75 -5.45 4.08 5.92
N ILE A 76 -6.76 3.87 5.88
CA ILE A 76 -7.70 4.68 5.09
C ILE A 76 -7.65 6.14 5.55
N GLN A 77 -7.69 6.36 6.85
CA GLN A 77 -7.58 7.69 7.45
C GLN A 77 -6.21 8.35 7.24
N ARG A 78 -5.20 7.57 6.80
CA ARG A 78 -3.85 8.05 6.46
C ARG A 78 -3.69 8.29 4.95
N GLY A 79 -4.78 8.19 4.18
CA GLY A 79 -4.80 8.46 2.75
C GLY A 79 -4.61 7.25 1.85
N TYR A 80 -4.52 6.03 2.38
CA TYR A 80 -4.39 4.79 1.60
C TYR A 80 -5.75 4.14 1.40
N LEU A 81 -6.39 4.47 0.28
CA LEU A 81 -7.65 3.84 -0.11
C LEU A 81 -7.43 2.41 -0.61
N PRO A 82 -8.39 1.49 -0.37
CA PRO A 82 -8.28 0.14 -0.87
C PRO A 82 -8.45 0.11 -2.38
N VAL A 83 -7.64 -0.72 -3.05
CA VAL A 83 -7.76 -1.01 -4.47
C VAL A 83 -7.86 -2.51 -4.66
N THR A 84 -8.60 -2.94 -5.68
CA THR A 84 -8.67 -4.36 -6.04
C THR A 84 -7.27 -4.87 -6.34
N THR A 85 -6.86 -5.93 -5.64
CA THR A 85 -5.57 -6.58 -5.85
C THR A 85 -5.82 -8.00 -6.36
N TYR A 86 -4.99 -8.43 -7.30
CA TYR A 86 -5.12 -9.73 -7.95
C TYR A 86 -4.03 -10.68 -7.46
N SER A 87 -4.36 -11.97 -7.43
CA SER A 87 -3.40 -13.03 -7.16
C SER A 87 -3.61 -14.16 -8.15
N CYS A 88 -2.52 -14.82 -8.53
CA CYS A 88 -2.55 -15.96 -9.45
C CYS A 88 -2.17 -17.22 -8.68
N HIS A 89 -3.02 -18.24 -8.76
CA HIS A 89 -2.84 -19.50 -8.04
C HIS A 89 -2.89 -20.66 -9.04
N TYR A 90 -1.91 -21.54 -8.97
CA TYR A 90 -1.86 -22.76 -9.76
C TYR A 90 -2.12 -23.97 -8.86
N PHE A 91 -3.11 -24.78 -9.20
CA PHE A 91 -3.49 -25.96 -8.44
C PHE A 91 -3.17 -27.22 -9.23
N LEU A 92 -2.36 -28.11 -8.63
CA LEU A 92 -2.05 -29.42 -9.22
C LEU A 92 -3.24 -30.38 -9.15
N GLU A 93 -3.99 -30.33 -8.05
CA GLU A 93 -5.18 -31.16 -7.84
C GLU A 93 -6.43 -30.36 -8.27
N PRO A 94 -7.16 -30.80 -9.31
CA PRO A 94 -8.31 -30.06 -9.86
C PRO A 94 -9.41 -29.77 -8.83
N GLY A 95 -9.59 -30.64 -7.83
CA GLY A 95 -10.59 -30.45 -6.77
C GLY A 95 -10.43 -29.14 -5.99
N PHE A 96 -9.19 -28.66 -5.77
CA PHE A 96 -8.95 -27.38 -5.10
C PHE A 96 -9.38 -26.21 -5.97
N ALA A 97 -9.12 -26.24 -7.27
CA ALA A 97 -9.55 -25.20 -8.20
C ALA A 97 -11.08 -25.03 -8.19
N THR A 98 -11.82 -26.15 -8.17
CA THR A 98 -13.28 -26.11 -8.07
C THR A 98 -13.76 -25.56 -6.73
N ALA A 99 -13.20 -26.04 -5.61
CA ALA A 99 -13.61 -25.59 -4.27
C ALA A 99 -13.34 -24.09 -4.07
N ILE A 100 -12.16 -23.62 -4.47
CA ILE A 100 -11.76 -22.21 -4.37
C ILE A 100 -12.57 -21.36 -5.34
N GLY A 101 -12.75 -21.80 -6.59
CA GLY A 101 -13.57 -21.09 -7.57
C GLY A 101 -15.00 -20.83 -7.08
N ASN A 102 -15.64 -21.83 -6.47
CA ASN A 102 -16.98 -21.68 -5.88
C ASN A 102 -17.02 -20.66 -4.73
N PHE A 103 -15.99 -20.65 -3.88
CA PHE A 103 -15.86 -19.66 -2.80
C PHE A 103 -15.67 -18.23 -3.35
N LEU A 104 -14.79 -18.09 -4.34
CA LEU A 104 -14.43 -16.80 -4.94
C LEU A 104 -15.62 -16.08 -5.60
N VAL A 105 -16.65 -16.79 -6.07
CA VAL A 105 -17.89 -16.18 -6.57
C VAL A 105 -18.52 -15.27 -5.52
N HIS A 106 -18.61 -15.74 -4.28
CA HIS A 106 -19.20 -14.98 -3.18
C HIS A 106 -18.22 -13.96 -2.59
N GLU A 107 -16.97 -14.37 -2.39
CA GLU A 107 -15.94 -13.50 -1.81
C GLU A 107 -15.68 -12.28 -2.71
N THR A 108 -15.59 -12.45 -4.03
CA THR A 108 -15.35 -11.33 -4.96
C THR A 108 -16.44 -10.27 -4.85
N ALA A 109 -17.72 -10.68 -4.74
CA ALA A 109 -18.82 -9.74 -4.56
C ALA A 109 -18.72 -9.01 -3.21
N GLN A 110 -18.36 -9.73 -2.14
CA GLN A 110 -18.18 -9.16 -0.81
C GLN A 110 -17.01 -8.16 -0.77
N VAL A 111 -15.86 -8.52 -1.33
CA VAL A 111 -14.67 -7.65 -1.40
C VAL A 111 -14.98 -6.38 -2.18
N LYS A 112 -15.64 -6.49 -3.35
CA LYS A 112 -16.08 -5.31 -4.12
C LYS A 112 -17.00 -4.40 -3.32
N HIS A 113 -17.95 -4.97 -2.58
CA HIS A 113 -18.84 -4.21 -1.72
C HIS A 113 -18.08 -3.49 -0.60
N VAL A 114 -17.18 -4.19 0.09
CA VAL A 114 -16.35 -3.62 1.15
C VAL A 114 -15.48 -2.47 0.62
N ILE A 115 -14.83 -2.65 -0.54
CA ILE A 115 -14.05 -1.59 -1.18
C ILE A 115 -14.93 -0.35 -1.39
N ASN A 116 -16.12 -0.50 -1.98
CA ASN A 116 -17.02 0.64 -2.21
C ASN A 116 -17.39 1.37 -0.91
N VAL A 117 -17.76 0.64 0.15
CA VAL A 117 -18.10 1.23 1.47
C VAL A 117 -16.91 1.98 2.07
N LEU A 118 -15.70 1.43 1.95
CA LEU A 118 -14.47 2.06 2.45
C LEU A 118 -14.08 3.31 1.64
N HIS A 119 -14.38 3.34 0.34
CA HIS A 119 -14.23 4.55 -0.49
C HIS A 119 -15.21 5.64 -0.09
N GLU A 120 -16.48 5.30 0.15
CA GLU A 120 -17.52 6.25 0.59
C GLU A 120 -17.21 6.90 1.95
N SER A 121 -16.45 6.20 2.82
CA SER A 121 -16.03 6.68 4.14
C SER A 121 -14.58 7.19 4.16
N GLY A 122 -13.95 7.31 2.99
CA GLY A 122 -12.58 7.78 2.82
C GLY A 122 -12.39 9.28 3.10
N PRO A 123 -11.14 9.73 3.32
CA PRO A 123 -10.86 11.13 3.68
C PRO A 123 -10.87 12.10 2.49
N TYR A 124 -11.08 11.61 1.26
CA TYR A 124 -11.00 12.40 0.03
C TYR A 124 -12.37 12.83 -0.47
N LYS A 125 -12.41 14.00 -1.13
CA LYS A 125 -13.63 14.49 -1.77
C LYS A 125 -13.93 13.71 -3.05
N GLU A 126 -15.21 13.59 -3.40
CA GLU A 126 -15.66 12.83 -4.57
C GLU A 126 -15.09 13.33 -5.90
N ASP A 127 -14.91 14.64 -6.06
CA ASP A 127 -14.35 15.25 -7.28
C ASP A 127 -12.91 14.81 -7.52
N ILE A 128 -12.09 14.82 -6.46
CA ILE A 128 -10.72 14.30 -6.49
C ILE A 128 -10.73 12.80 -6.81
N LEU A 129 -11.60 12.03 -6.18
CA LEU A 129 -11.68 10.59 -6.45
C LEU A 129 -12.06 10.25 -7.88
N LYS A 130 -12.89 11.08 -8.53
CA LYS A 130 -13.27 10.91 -9.95
C LYS A 130 -12.13 11.27 -10.90
N GLU A 131 -11.34 12.30 -10.56
CA GLU A 131 -10.18 12.72 -11.35
C GLU A 131 -9.06 11.68 -11.35
N PHE A 132 -8.80 11.07 -10.19
CA PHE A 132 -7.75 10.07 -9.99
C PHE A 132 -8.29 8.63 -9.88
N ALA A 133 -9.53 8.40 -10.32
CA ALA A 133 -10.11 7.06 -10.33
C ALA A 133 -9.20 6.15 -11.18
N PRO A 134 -8.80 4.97 -10.67
CA PRO A 134 -8.13 4.01 -11.51
C PRO A 134 -9.02 3.74 -12.72
N GLN A 135 -8.47 3.93 -13.92
CA GLN A 135 -9.15 3.55 -15.15
C GLN A 135 -9.57 2.09 -15.00
N PRO A 136 -10.78 1.69 -15.43
CA PRO A 136 -11.17 0.30 -15.41
C PRO A 136 -10.07 -0.47 -16.14
N ASP A 137 -9.38 -1.34 -15.41
CA ASP A 137 -8.41 -2.26 -15.99
C ASP A 137 -9.14 -2.95 -17.14
N GLY A 138 -8.67 -2.71 -18.37
CA GLY A 138 -9.30 -3.28 -19.57
C GLY A 138 -9.57 -4.75 -19.33
N GLU A 139 -10.79 -5.19 -19.66
CA GLU A 139 -11.21 -6.58 -19.55
C GLU A 139 -10.08 -7.47 -20.08
N MET A 140 -9.44 -8.22 -19.17
CA MET A 140 -8.44 -9.21 -19.51
C MET A 140 -9.11 -10.43 -20.12
#